data_AF-C6TJI5-F1
#
_entry.id   AF-C6TJI5-F1
#
_cell.length_a   1.000
_cell.length_b   1.000
_cell.length_c   1.000
_cell.angle_alpha   90.00
_cell.angle_beta   90.00
_cell.angle_gamma   90.00
#
_symmetry.space_group_name_H-M   'P 1'
#
loop_
_entity.id
_entity.type
_entity.pdbx_description
1 polymer ?
#
loop_
_entity_poly.entity_id
_entity_poly.type
_entity_poly.pdbx_seq_one_letter_code
_entity_poly.pdbx_strand_id
1 'polypeptide(L)'
;MRGEFFLFYSYSSVSGGPLLVALVAGEAAIRFEMMLSVESVKRVLDILKDIFNPKGIVVPDPVQAVCTRWGKDHFAYGSYSYVAVGSSGDDYDILAESVGDGRVFFAGEATNKQHPATMHGAFLSGMREAANILRVAKRRSLMTIDTTKSVNQENDDLNKLFVKPDLTFGSFSALFDLNLNDHDSSSLLRVKIGGVVLDSGSLYLYAWLSKKRVIELSQVEGDENRMRMLNRNFGVSLVGRKGLSSAAESLIANIKLSRPNFNETENGLMAEKENS
;
A
#
# COMPACT_ATOMS: atom_id res chain seq x y z
N MET A 1 -27.70 2.97 19.66
CA MET A 1 -27.56 2.66 18.21
C MET A 1 -27.34 1.16 18.05
N ARG A 2 -27.61 0.51 16.90
CA ARG A 2 -27.56 -0.98 16.79
C ARG A 2 -26.21 -1.61 17.19
N GLY A 3 -25.08 -0.95 16.89
CA GLY A 3 -23.74 -1.47 17.21
C GLY A 3 -23.17 -1.02 18.56
N GLU A 4 -23.95 -0.35 19.39
CA GLU A 4 -23.48 0.17 20.68
C GLU A 4 -23.72 -0.84 21.80
N PHE A 5 -22.65 -1.30 22.46
CA PHE A 5 -22.68 -2.25 23.59
C PHE A 5 -23.59 -3.47 23.34
N PHE A 6 -23.57 -3.98 22.11
CA PHE A 6 -24.53 -4.99 21.64
C PHE A 6 -24.17 -6.42 22.07
N LEU A 7 -22.93 -6.64 22.52
CA LEU A 7 -22.42 -7.95 22.92
C LEU A 7 -21.49 -7.81 24.13
N PHE A 8 -21.65 -8.72 25.09
CA PHE A 8 -20.84 -8.81 26.30
C PHE A 8 -20.17 -10.17 26.39
N TYR A 9 -18.86 -10.19 26.63
CA TYR A 9 -18.09 -11.40 26.91
C TYR A 9 -17.66 -11.44 28.37
N SER A 10 -17.82 -12.58 29.02
CA SER A 10 -17.14 -12.88 30.28
C SER A 10 -15.79 -13.52 30.00
N TYR A 11 -14.74 -12.91 30.53
CA TYR A 11 -13.37 -13.42 30.50
C TYR A 11 -12.93 -13.93 31.88
N SER A 12 -13.87 -14.26 32.76
CA SER A 12 -13.57 -14.67 34.14
C SER A 12 -12.68 -15.91 34.23
N SER A 13 -12.76 -16.83 33.27
CA SER A 13 -11.98 -18.07 33.25
C SER A 13 -10.51 -17.87 32.91
N VAL A 14 -10.13 -16.74 32.28
CA VAL A 14 -8.75 -16.52 31.78
C VAL A 14 -8.10 -15.26 32.32
N SER A 15 -8.86 -14.34 32.91
CA SER A 15 -8.34 -13.06 33.44
C SER A 15 -7.90 -13.14 34.91
N GLY A 16 -8.11 -14.26 35.59
CA GLY A 16 -7.79 -14.42 37.01
C GLY A 16 -8.76 -13.68 37.96
N GLY A 17 -9.86 -13.13 37.44
CA GLY A 17 -10.86 -12.40 38.21
C GLY A 17 -12.11 -12.08 37.38
N PRO A 18 -13.12 -11.39 37.95
CA PRO A 18 -14.33 -11.02 37.22
C PRO A 18 -14.04 -9.92 36.19
N LEU A 19 -13.99 -10.28 34.90
CA LEU A 19 -13.80 -9.36 33.78
C LEU A 19 -14.93 -9.50 32.76
N LEU A 20 -15.57 -8.38 32.42
CA LEU A 20 -16.52 -8.25 31.32
C LEU A 20 -15.97 -7.34 30.24
N VAL A 21 -16.19 -7.71 28.98
CA VAL A 21 -15.84 -6.90 27.81
C VAL A 21 -17.12 -6.60 27.02
N ALA A 22 -17.40 -5.31 26.81
CA ALA A 22 -18.51 -4.85 26.00
C ALA A 22 -18.01 -4.40 24.62
N LEU A 23 -18.70 -4.82 23.55
CA LEU A 23 -18.32 -4.51 22.18
C LEU A 23 -19.09 -3.32 21.60
N VAL A 24 -18.37 -2.50 20.82
CA VAL A 24 -18.92 -1.42 20.01
C VAL A 24 -18.46 -1.61 18.56
N ALA A 25 -19.39 -1.53 17.61
CA ALA A 25 -19.14 -1.81 16.20
C ALA A 25 -19.89 -0.87 15.25
N GLY A 26 -19.44 -0.82 13.98
CA GLY A 26 -20.03 -0.01 12.92
C GLY A 26 -20.02 1.49 13.24
N GLU A 27 -21.05 2.21 12.83
CA GLU A 27 -21.22 3.66 13.08
C GLU A 27 -21.16 4.04 14.57
N ALA A 28 -21.53 3.11 15.46
CA ALA A 28 -21.43 3.36 16.90
C ALA A 28 -19.97 3.48 17.36
N ALA A 29 -19.03 2.75 16.73
CA ALA A 29 -17.61 2.82 17.06
C ALA A 29 -17.03 4.21 16.72
N ILE A 30 -17.40 4.77 15.56
CA ILE A 30 -16.96 6.11 15.14
C ILE A 30 -17.40 7.17 16.16
N ARG A 31 -18.64 7.08 16.67
CA ARG A 31 -19.13 8.02 17.69
C ARG A 31 -18.50 7.76 19.06
N PHE A 32 -18.29 6.50 19.41
CA PHE A 32 -17.66 6.09 20.67
C PHE A 32 -16.25 6.68 20.83
N GLU A 33 -15.51 6.83 19.74
CA GLU A 33 -14.18 7.49 19.74
C GLU A 33 -14.24 8.92 20.31
N MET A 34 -15.37 9.62 20.18
CA MET A 34 -15.57 11.00 20.67
C MET A 34 -16.20 11.07 22.07
N MET A 35 -16.65 9.95 22.62
CA MET A 35 -17.31 9.89 23.92
C MET A 35 -16.29 9.84 25.07
N LEU A 36 -16.62 10.47 26.20
CA LEU A 36 -15.84 10.36 27.42
C LEU A 36 -15.98 8.96 28.02
N SER A 37 -14.88 8.39 28.51
CA SER A 37 -14.88 7.04 29.08
C SER A 37 -15.85 6.87 30.24
N VAL A 38 -16.02 7.90 31.07
CA VAL A 38 -16.97 7.89 32.20
C VAL A 38 -18.43 7.75 31.74
N GLU A 39 -18.80 8.39 30.62
CA GLU A 39 -20.14 8.29 30.04
C GLU A 39 -20.37 6.90 29.44
N SER A 40 -19.37 6.36 28.76
CA SER A 40 -19.40 5.00 28.21
C SER A 40 -19.59 3.95 29.30
N VAL A 41 -18.84 4.05 30.39
CA VAL A 41 -18.95 3.12 31.53
C VAL A 41 -20.31 3.24 32.19
N LYS A 42 -20.82 4.46 32.38
CA LYS A 42 -22.16 4.67 32.91
C LYS A 42 -23.22 3.99 32.04
N ARG A 43 -23.17 4.17 30.73
CA ARG A 43 -24.10 3.53 29.78
C ARG A 43 -24.05 2.01 29.87
N VAL A 44 -22.86 1.42 29.98
CA VAL A 44 -22.70 -0.03 30.17
C VAL A 44 -23.34 -0.47 31.49
N LEU A 45 -23.10 0.25 32.58
CA LEU A 45 -23.69 -0.09 33.88
C LEU A 45 -25.21 0.02 33.88
N ASP A 46 -25.77 1.03 33.23
CA ASP A 46 -27.22 1.18 33.08
C ASP A 46 -27.82 -0.03 32.34
N ILE A 47 -27.21 -0.45 31.22
CA ILE A 47 -27.62 -1.65 30.48
C ILE A 47 -27.56 -2.91 31.36
N LEU A 48 -26.47 -3.11 32.08
CA LEU A 48 -26.31 -4.28 32.96
C LEU A 48 -27.34 -4.25 34.10
N LYS A 49 -27.55 -3.09 34.74
CA LYS A 49 -28.54 -2.91 35.80
C LYS A 49 -29.95 -3.22 35.31
N ASP A 50 -30.32 -2.76 34.11
CA ASP A 50 -31.63 -3.05 33.50
C ASP A 50 -31.83 -4.56 33.26
N ILE A 51 -30.77 -5.30 32.92
CA ILE A 51 -30.83 -6.76 32.68
C ILE A 51 -30.88 -7.56 33.97
N PHE A 52 -30.10 -7.17 34.99
CA PHE A 52 -29.80 -8.00 36.16
C PHE A 52 -30.57 -7.60 37.43
N ASN A 53 -30.87 -6.31 37.63
CA ASN A 53 -31.63 -5.88 38.80
C ASN A 53 -33.02 -6.53 38.87
N PRO A 54 -33.79 -6.67 37.77
CA PRO A 54 -35.08 -7.37 37.80
C PRO A 54 -34.98 -8.85 38.20
N LYS A 55 -33.77 -9.44 38.11
CA LYS A 55 -33.48 -10.82 38.51
C LYS A 55 -32.95 -10.91 39.95
N GLY A 56 -32.97 -9.81 40.69
CA GLY A 56 -32.44 -9.73 42.05
C GLY A 56 -30.90 -9.74 42.12
N ILE A 57 -30.21 -9.54 41.00
CA ILE A 57 -28.74 -9.51 40.95
C ILE A 57 -28.29 -8.05 40.96
N VAL A 58 -27.58 -7.66 42.02
CA VAL A 58 -26.99 -6.33 42.15
C VAL A 58 -25.77 -6.22 41.25
N VAL A 59 -25.75 -5.23 40.36
CA VAL A 59 -24.58 -4.89 39.53
C VAL A 59 -23.69 -3.90 40.29
N PRO A 60 -22.51 -4.31 40.78
CA PRO A 60 -21.60 -3.42 41.49
C PRO A 60 -20.91 -2.44 40.53
N ASP A 61 -20.38 -1.35 41.09
CA ASP A 61 -19.51 -0.46 40.33
C ASP A 61 -18.16 -1.15 40.02
N PRO A 62 -17.57 -0.91 38.84
CA PRO A 62 -16.35 -1.57 38.43
C PRO A 62 -15.16 -1.00 39.21
N VAL A 63 -14.27 -1.88 39.67
CA VAL A 63 -13.00 -1.47 40.30
C VAL A 63 -12.11 -0.73 39.30
N GLN A 64 -12.14 -1.15 38.03
CA GLN A 64 -11.41 -0.53 36.93
C GLN A 64 -12.19 -0.68 35.64
N ALA A 65 -12.10 0.33 34.77
CA ALA A 65 -12.64 0.28 33.42
C ALA A 65 -11.61 0.84 32.42
N VAL A 66 -11.56 0.24 31.24
CA VAL A 66 -10.71 0.68 30.13
C VAL A 66 -11.57 0.74 28.86
N CYS A 67 -11.44 1.85 28.12
CA CYS A 67 -12.10 2.02 26.82
C CYS A 67 -11.02 2.15 25.75
N THR A 68 -10.93 1.17 24.83
CA THR A 68 -10.01 1.23 23.70
C THR A 68 -10.51 2.19 22.62
N ARG A 69 -9.57 2.89 21.97
CA ARG A 69 -9.84 3.91 20.94
C ARG A 69 -8.92 3.70 19.74
N TRP A 70 -9.09 2.56 19.08
CA TRP A 70 -8.21 2.09 18.00
C TRP A 70 -8.19 3.04 16.80
N GLY A 71 -9.30 3.72 16.50
CA GLY A 71 -9.36 4.69 15.40
C GLY A 71 -8.56 5.96 15.68
N LYS A 72 -8.34 6.31 16.95
CA LYS A 72 -7.54 7.48 17.37
C LYS A 72 -6.11 7.15 17.74
N ASP A 73 -5.77 5.86 17.91
CA ASP A 73 -4.41 5.44 18.18
C ASP A 73 -3.51 5.76 16.98
N HIS A 74 -2.50 6.60 17.18
CA HIS A 74 -1.58 7.05 16.13
C HIS A 74 -0.69 5.93 15.56
N PHE A 75 -0.64 4.76 16.19
CA PHE A 75 0.10 3.61 15.69
C PHE A 75 -0.79 2.59 14.97
N ALA A 76 -2.11 2.74 15.01
CA ALA A 76 -3.06 1.80 14.41
C ALA A 76 -4.03 2.45 13.40
N TYR A 77 -4.57 3.64 13.71
CA TYR A 77 -5.57 4.36 12.92
C TYR A 77 -6.83 3.54 12.56
N GLY A 78 -7.10 2.46 13.28
CA GLY A 78 -8.15 1.50 12.97
C GLY A 78 -7.93 0.17 13.67
N SER A 79 -8.86 -0.78 13.48
CA SER A 79 -8.77 -2.11 14.08
C SER A 79 -8.03 -3.11 13.20
N TYR A 80 -8.54 -3.32 11.98
CA TYR A 80 -8.03 -4.29 11.01
C TYR A 80 -8.65 -4.01 9.63
N SER A 81 -8.00 -4.51 8.58
CA SER A 81 -8.44 -4.37 7.19
C SER A 81 -9.76 -5.09 6.89
N TYR A 82 -10.44 -4.65 5.84
CA TYR A 82 -11.57 -5.33 5.23
C TYR A 82 -11.61 -5.00 3.73
N VAL A 83 -12.27 -5.85 2.94
CA VAL A 83 -12.50 -5.58 1.51
C VAL A 83 -13.63 -4.55 1.38
N ALA A 84 -13.28 -3.31 1.09
CA ALA A 84 -14.24 -2.24 0.87
C ALA A 84 -15.03 -2.43 -0.44
N VAL A 85 -16.16 -1.71 -0.56
CA VAL A 85 -16.91 -1.68 -1.82
C VAL A 85 -16.01 -1.09 -2.92
N GLY A 86 -15.81 -1.85 -4.00
CA GLY A 86 -14.91 -1.48 -5.09
C GLY A 86 -13.48 -2.02 -4.97
N SER A 87 -13.12 -2.59 -3.82
CA SER A 87 -11.86 -3.31 -3.61
C SER A 87 -12.00 -4.81 -3.89
N SER A 88 -10.86 -5.50 -3.95
CA SER A 88 -10.84 -6.96 -4.12
C SER A 88 -9.75 -7.60 -3.25
N GLY A 89 -9.75 -8.94 -3.20
CA GLY A 89 -8.67 -9.67 -2.55
C GLY A 89 -7.30 -9.42 -3.18
N ASP A 90 -7.24 -9.01 -4.45
CA ASP A 90 -5.98 -8.72 -5.16
C ASP A 90 -5.26 -7.50 -4.55
N ASP A 91 -5.98 -6.59 -3.90
CA ASP A 91 -5.39 -5.44 -3.21
C ASP A 91 -4.43 -5.87 -2.09
N TYR A 92 -4.70 -7.00 -1.43
CA TYR A 92 -3.80 -7.59 -0.43
C TYR A 92 -2.51 -8.12 -1.06
N ASP A 93 -2.60 -8.71 -2.26
CA ASP A 93 -1.45 -9.24 -2.99
C ASP A 93 -0.58 -8.08 -3.50
N ILE A 94 -1.21 -7.01 -4.01
CA ILE A 94 -0.53 -5.77 -4.41
C ILE A 94 0.20 -5.15 -3.21
N LEU A 95 -0.45 -5.06 -2.04
CA LEU A 95 0.18 -4.51 -0.84
C LEU A 95 1.36 -5.35 -0.35
N ALA A 96 1.39 -6.65 -0.65
CA ALA A 96 2.49 -7.54 -0.32
C ALA A 96 3.70 -7.41 -1.27
N GLU A 97 3.59 -6.68 -2.38
CA GLU A 97 4.69 -6.57 -3.35
C GLU A 97 5.91 -5.83 -2.79
N SER A 98 7.09 -6.43 -2.95
CA SER A 98 8.34 -5.74 -2.63
C SER A 98 8.66 -4.64 -3.65
N VAL A 99 9.21 -3.52 -3.20
CA VAL A 99 9.58 -2.39 -4.06
C VAL A 99 11.09 -2.08 -4.02
N GLY A 100 11.57 -1.35 -5.03
CA GLY A 100 12.98 -0.95 -5.15
C GLY A 100 13.92 -2.14 -5.37
N ASP A 101 13.55 -3.05 -6.27
CA ASP A 101 14.29 -4.30 -6.55
C ASP A 101 14.53 -5.17 -5.31
N GLY A 102 13.53 -5.26 -4.43
CA GLY A 102 13.61 -6.01 -3.18
C GLY A 102 14.46 -5.29 -2.13
N ARG A 103 14.33 -3.96 -2.02
CA ARG A 103 14.92 -3.18 -0.91
C ARG A 103 13.90 -2.96 0.21
N VAL A 104 12.62 -2.85 -0.14
CA VAL A 104 11.54 -2.64 0.81
C VAL A 104 10.53 -3.77 0.63
N PHE A 105 10.11 -4.36 1.74
CA PHE A 105 9.17 -5.48 1.81
C PHE A 105 8.04 -5.12 2.78
N PHE A 106 6.84 -5.63 2.52
CA PHE A 106 5.66 -5.35 3.32
C PHE A 106 5.09 -6.63 3.91
N ALA A 107 4.92 -6.63 5.22
CA ALA A 107 4.30 -7.70 6.00
C ALA A 107 3.22 -7.10 6.91
N GLY A 108 2.42 -7.97 7.53
CA GLY A 108 1.28 -7.59 8.37
C GLY A 108 -0.02 -8.21 7.90
N GLU A 109 -1.09 -8.01 8.67
CA GLU A 109 -2.41 -8.60 8.40
C GLU A 109 -2.96 -8.19 7.02
N ALA A 110 -2.75 -6.93 6.64
CA ALA A 110 -3.24 -6.35 5.39
C ALA A 110 -2.46 -6.81 4.15
N THR A 111 -1.49 -7.72 4.30
CA THR A 111 -0.68 -8.27 3.20
C THR A 111 -0.91 -9.76 2.99
N ASN A 112 -1.92 -10.34 3.64
CA ASN A 112 -2.24 -11.77 3.54
C ASN A 112 -3.68 -11.98 3.11
N LYS A 113 -3.89 -12.16 1.80
CA LYS A 113 -5.20 -12.39 1.18
C LYS A 113 -5.97 -13.60 1.74
N GLN A 114 -5.27 -14.65 2.16
CA GLN A 114 -5.90 -15.88 2.66
C GLN A 114 -6.40 -15.73 4.10
N HIS A 115 -5.70 -14.90 4.89
CA HIS A 115 -5.97 -14.74 6.32
C HIS A 115 -5.95 -13.26 6.76
N PRO A 116 -6.71 -12.37 6.10
CA PRO A 116 -6.70 -10.95 6.45
C PRO A 116 -7.33 -10.71 7.82
N ALA A 117 -7.04 -9.57 8.44
CA ALA A 117 -7.60 -9.15 9.74
C ALA A 117 -7.33 -10.12 10.92
N THR A 118 -6.34 -11.02 10.79
CA THR A 118 -6.02 -12.01 11.83
C THR A 118 -4.57 -11.94 12.28
N MET A 119 -4.35 -12.32 13.55
CA MET A 119 -3.00 -12.45 14.11
C MET A 119 -2.17 -13.50 13.37
N HIS A 120 -2.75 -14.66 13.04
CA HIS A 120 -2.02 -15.71 12.33
C HIS A 120 -1.69 -15.31 10.89
N GLY A 121 -2.56 -14.55 10.22
CA GLY A 121 -2.27 -13.97 8.90
C GLY A 121 -1.07 -13.02 8.93
N ALA A 122 -0.99 -12.15 9.94
CA ALA A 122 0.17 -11.27 10.15
C ALA A 122 1.47 -12.04 10.45
N PHE A 123 1.39 -13.11 11.26
CA PHE A 123 2.53 -13.98 11.52
C PHE A 123 3.03 -14.67 10.25
N LEU A 124 2.11 -15.24 9.46
CA LEU A 124 2.43 -15.92 8.21
C LEU A 124 3.03 -14.97 7.17
N SER A 125 2.55 -13.72 7.05
CA SER A 125 3.14 -12.73 6.16
C SER A 125 4.54 -12.30 6.60
N GLY A 126 4.79 -12.23 7.92
CA GLY A 126 6.14 -12.02 8.45
C GLY A 126 7.12 -13.12 8.04
N MET A 127 6.72 -14.39 8.15
CA MET A 127 7.55 -15.51 7.68
C MET A 127 7.80 -15.47 6.17
N ARG A 128 6.77 -15.13 5.39
CA ARG A 128 6.86 -14.96 3.93
C ARG A 128 7.92 -13.92 3.57
N GLU A 129 7.86 -12.73 4.16
CA GLU A 129 8.82 -11.68 3.83
C GLU A 129 10.23 -11.97 4.35
N ALA A 130 10.38 -12.62 5.51
CA ALA A 130 11.68 -13.08 5.97
C ALA A 130 12.36 -14.02 4.95
N ALA A 131 11.60 -14.97 4.38
CA ALA A 131 12.09 -15.85 3.33
C ALA A 131 12.42 -15.09 2.03
N ASN A 132 11.60 -14.10 1.63
CA ASN A 132 11.84 -13.28 0.46
C ASN A 132 13.10 -12.43 0.60
N ILE A 133 13.31 -11.79 1.77
CA ILE A 133 14.51 -11.02 2.10
C ILE A 133 15.74 -11.92 1.98
N LEU A 134 15.72 -13.12 2.57
CA LEU A 134 16.83 -14.06 2.49
C LEU A 134 17.15 -14.44 1.03
N ARG A 135 16.13 -14.69 0.21
CA ARG A 135 16.29 -15.00 -1.23
C ARG A 135 16.91 -13.83 -1.99
N VAL A 136 16.43 -12.62 -1.77
CA VAL A 136 16.96 -11.42 -2.43
C VAL A 136 18.40 -11.13 -1.99
N ALA A 137 18.70 -11.26 -0.69
CA ALA A 137 20.05 -11.10 -0.17
C ALA A 137 21.03 -12.09 -0.82
N LYS A 138 20.65 -13.38 -0.92
CA LYS A 138 21.45 -14.40 -1.60
C LYS A 138 21.64 -14.11 -3.10
N ARG A 139 20.59 -13.66 -3.79
CA ARG A 139 20.71 -13.28 -5.21
C ARG A 139 21.68 -12.11 -5.38
N ARG A 140 21.58 -11.09 -4.53
CA ARG A 140 22.50 -9.93 -4.58
C ARG A 140 23.95 -10.33 -4.32
N SER A 141 24.21 -11.24 -3.38
CA SER A 141 25.58 -11.73 -3.13
C SER A 141 26.13 -12.56 -4.29
N LEU A 142 25.27 -13.30 -5.02
CA LEU A 142 25.68 -14.05 -6.21
C LEU A 142 25.87 -13.13 -7.43
N MET A 143 25.03 -12.10 -7.57
CA MET A 143 25.13 -11.10 -8.65
C MET A 143 26.38 -10.22 -8.55
N THR A 144 26.92 -10.02 -7.34
CA THR A 144 28.20 -9.31 -7.18
C THR A 144 29.37 -10.08 -7.81
N ILE A 145 29.20 -11.38 -8.06
CA ILE A 145 30.23 -12.26 -8.64
C ILE A 145 30.03 -12.42 -10.17
N ASP A 146 28.79 -12.35 -10.68
CA ASP A 146 28.47 -12.67 -12.08
C ASP A 146 27.93 -11.49 -12.92
N THR A 147 27.59 -10.35 -12.30
CA THR A 147 26.76 -9.29 -12.92
C THR A 147 27.47 -7.94 -12.99
N THR A 148 28.50 -7.83 -13.83
CA THR A 148 28.76 -6.55 -14.52
C THR A 148 27.98 -6.42 -15.84
N LYS A 149 27.23 -7.45 -16.30
CA LYS A 149 26.73 -7.49 -17.68
C LYS A 149 25.23 -7.64 -17.97
N SER A 150 24.38 -8.31 -17.17
CA SER A 150 23.02 -8.69 -17.67
C SER A 150 21.81 -8.05 -16.97
N VAL A 151 21.75 -7.92 -15.63
CA VAL A 151 20.56 -7.35 -14.97
C VAL A 151 20.53 -5.82 -14.94
N ASN A 152 21.68 -5.18 -15.20
CA ASN A 152 21.70 -3.75 -15.48
C ASN A 152 20.90 -3.40 -16.74
N GLN A 153 20.79 -4.29 -17.74
CA GLN A 153 20.22 -3.97 -19.07
C GLN A 153 18.69 -3.68 -19.05
N GLU A 154 17.86 -4.47 -18.36
CA GLU A 154 16.39 -4.29 -18.40
C GLU A 154 15.87 -3.12 -17.54
N ASN A 155 16.44 -2.92 -16.34
CA ASN A 155 16.15 -1.74 -15.53
C ASN A 155 16.84 -0.49 -16.10
N ASP A 156 18.01 -0.60 -16.75
CA ASP A 156 18.56 0.48 -17.57
C ASP A 156 17.56 0.88 -18.64
N ASP A 157 16.95 -0.08 -19.34
CA ASP A 157 16.08 0.21 -20.47
C ASP A 157 14.85 1.05 -20.06
N LEU A 158 14.12 0.68 -19.00
CA LEU A 158 13.00 1.54 -18.61
C LEU A 158 13.50 2.89 -18.10
N ASN A 159 14.63 2.93 -17.38
CA ASN A 159 15.22 4.19 -16.93
C ASN A 159 15.66 5.08 -18.09
N LYS A 160 16.25 4.51 -19.15
CA LYS A 160 16.64 5.17 -20.41
C LYS A 160 15.44 5.80 -21.10
N LEU A 161 14.28 5.11 -21.14
CA LEU A 161 13.07 5.68 -21.73
C LEU A 161 12.64 6.97 -21.01
N PHE A 162 12.84 7.01 -19.69
CA PHE A 162 12.51 8.16 -18.86
C PHE A 162 13.68 9.16 -18.66
N VAL A 163 14.77 9.05 -19.42
CA VAL A 163 15.80 10.12 -19.52
C VAL A 163 15.21 11.33 -20.24
N LYS A 164 14.38 11.10 -21.25
CA LYS A 164 13.61 12.14 -21.97
C LYS A 164 12.12 11.78 -21.96
N PRO A 165 11.42 12.03 -20.85
CA PRO A 165 9.97 11.80 -20.77
C PRO A 165 9.21 12.83 -21.63
N ASP A 166 8.00 12.48 -22.05
CA ASP A 166 7.15 13.39 -22.85
C ASP A 166 6.57 14.52 -21.99
N LEU A 167 6.39 14.27 -20.70
CA LEU A 167 5.95 15.26 -19.73
C LEU A 167 6.58 15.00 -18.36
N THR A 168 6.99 16.05 -17.66
CA THR A 168 7.49 15.99 -16.27
C THR A 168 6.88 17.12 -15.45
N PHE A 169 6.43 16.80 -14.23
CA PHE A 169 5.85 17.75 -13.28
C PHE A 169 6.04 17.27 -11.85
N GLY A 170 6.69 18.06 -11.00
CA GLY A 170 7.06 17.63 -9.64
C GLY A 170 7.85 16.31 -9.66
N SER A 171 7.44 15.34 -8.85
CA SER A 171 8.03 13.99 -8.81
C SER A 171 7.50 13.02 -9.88
N PHE A 172 6.71 13.50 -10.84
CA PHE A 172 6.04 12.69 -11.86
C PHE A 172 6.72 12.84 -13.22
N SER A 173 6.82 11.74 -13.96
CA SER A 173 7.23 11.71 -15.36
C SER A 173 6.29 10.80 -16.15
N ALA A 174 5.93 11.16 -17.38
CA ALA A 174 5.04 10.37 -18.22
C ALA A 174 5.64 10.08 -19.59
N LEU A 175 5.32 8.91 -20.11
CA LEU A 175 5.54 8.51 -21.49
C LEU A 175 4.19 8.27 -22.15
N PHE A 176 3.99 8.85 -23.32
CA PHE A 176 2.77 8.72 -24.11
C PHE A 176 2.97 7.72 -25.24
N ASP A 177 1.92 6.97 -25.57
CA ASP A 177 1.91 6.22 -26.81
C ASP A 177 1.94 7.19 -28.00
N LEU A 178 2.94 7.03 -28.88
CA LEU A 178 3.15 7.90 -30.04
C LEU A 178 2.34 7.45 -31.27
N ASN A 179 1.74 6.25 -31.23
CA ASN A 179 1.03 5.69 -32.39
C ASN A 179 -0.42 6.21 -32.53
N LEU A 180 -0.91 7.02 -31.59
CA LEU A 180 -2.27 7.54 -31.59
C LEU A 180 -2.26 9.02 -31.18
N ASN A 181 -2.59 9.92 -32.10
CA ASN A 181 -2.79 11.36 -31.84
C ASN A 181 -4.07 11.67 -31.02
N ASP A 182 -4.59 10.68 -30.30
CA ASP A 182 -5.85 10.73 -29.59
C ASP A 182 -5.64 11.09 -28.11
N HIS A 183 -6.56 11.86 -27.54
CA HIS A 183 -6.57 12.22 -26.12
C HIS A 183 -6.84 11.02 -25.20
N ASP A 184 -7.34 9.91 -25.76
CA ASP A 184 -7.53 8.62 -25.09
C ASP A 184 -6.33 7.66 -25.24
N SER A 185 -5.23 8.11 -25.85
CA SER A 185 -3.99 7.33 -25.92
C SER A 185 -3.48 6.93 -24.53
N SER A 186 -2.98 5.70 -24.44
CA SER A 186 -2.46 5.12 -23.20
C SER A 186 -1.12 5.76 -22.82
N SER A 187 -0.85 5.85 -21.53
CA SER A 187 0.33 6.50 -20.97
C SER A 187 0.90 5.69 -19.81
N LEU A 188 2.22 5.63 -19.74
CA LEU A 188 2.93 5.10 -18.58
C LEU A 188 3.39 6.26 -17.70
N LEU A 189 2.79 6.37 -16.52
CA LEU A 189 3.20 7.32 -15.49
C LEU A 189 4.25 6.67 -14.58
N ARG A 190 5.30 7.42 -14.26
CA ARG A 190 6.30 7.08 -13.25
C ARG A 190 6.31 8.14 -12.16
N VAL A 191 6.32 7.70 -10.91
CA VAL A 191 6.40 8.56 -9.72
C VAL A 191 7.70 8.25 -8.99
N LYS A 192 8.52 9.28 -8.79
CA LYS A 192 9.74 9.21 -7.99
C LYS A 192 9.38 9.41 -6.51
N ILE A 193 9.77 8.46 -5.67
CA ILE A 193 9.60 8.51 -4.21
C ILE A 193 11.00 8.48 -3.59
N GLY A 194 11.39 9.56 -2.93
CA GLY A 194 12.70 9.67 -2.28
C GLY A 194 12.76 10.87 -1.35
N GLY A 195 13.37 10.69 -0.17
CA GLY A 195 13.52 11.74 0.84
C GLY A 195 14.74 12.64 0.61
N VAL A 196 14.70 13.84 1.18
CA VAL A 196 15.78 14.85 1.16
C VAL A 196 17.04 14.39 1.93
N VAL A 197 16.98 13.26 2.64
CA VAL A 197 18.04 12.82 3.56
C VAL A 197 18.71 11.54 3.04
N LEU A 198 20.00 11.72 2.71
CA LEU A 198 21.10 10.74 2.55
C LEU A 198 20.92 9.63 1.51
N ASP A 199 21.67 9.77 0.41
CA ASP A 199 22.40 8.76 -0.41
C ASP A 199 21.76 7.39 -0.70
N SER A 200 20.47 7.26 -0.44
CA SER A 200 19.67 6.08 -0.71
C SER A 200 18.94 6.30 -2.03
N GLY A 201 19.14 5.36 -2.96
CA GLY A 201 18.60 5.44 -4.31
C GLY A 201 17.09 5.76 -4.32
N SER A 202 16.66 6.51 -5.32
CA SER A 202 15.25 6.87 -5.47
C SER A 202 14.40 5.65 -5.81
N LEU A 203 13.26 5.50 -5.15
CA LEU A 203 12.26 4.49 -5.50
C LEU A 203 11.39 5.02 -6.65
N TYR A 204 11.09 4.19 -7.63
CA TYR A 204 10.16 4.53 -8.71
C TYR A 204 8.97 3.57 -8.68
N LEU A 205 7.77 4.15 -8.65
CA LEU A 205 6.52 3.43 -8.85
C LEU A 205 5.88 3.84 -10.17
N TYR A 206 5.02 2.99 -10.70
CA TYR A 206 4.44 3.14 -12.03
C TYR A 206 2.93 2.97 -11.99
N ALA A 207 2.24 3.62 -12.93
CA ALA A 207 0.82 3.43 -13.18
C ALA A 207 0.52 3.59 -14.67
N TRP A 208 -0.52 2.89 -15.11
CA TRP A 208 -1.07 3.01 -16.46
C TRP A 208 -2.30 3.92 -16.43
N LEU A 209 -2.29 4.98 -17.24
CA LEU A 209 -3.32 6.03 -17.28
C LEU A 209 -3.60 6.46 -18.74
N SER A 210 -4.73 7.12 -19.00
CA SER A 210 -4.89 7.84 -20.27
C SER A 210 -4.12 9.16 -20.28
N LYS A 211 -3.70 9.61 -21.48
CA LYS A 211 -2.99 10.87 -21.69
C LYS A 211 -3.76 12.06 -21.13
N LYS A 212 -5.08 12.10 -21.33
CA LYS A 212 -5.97 13.11 -20.73
C LYS A 212 -5.81 13.20 -19.20
N ARG A 213 -5.83 12.06 -18.50
CA ARG A 213 -5.69 12.03 -17.03
C ARG A 213 -4.30 12.47 -16.57
N VAL A 214 -3.25 12.14 -17.32
CA VAL A 214 -1.89 12.63 -17.04
C VAL A 214 -1.83 14.16 -17.17
N ILE A 215 -2.43 14.71 -18.22
CA ILE A 215 -2.48 16.17 -18.43
C ILE A 215 -3.26 16.83 -17.29
N GLU A 216 -4.42 16.29 -16.89
CA GLU A 216 -5.19 16.79 -15.75
C GLU A 216 -4.36 16.79 -14.46
N LEU A 217 -3.58 15.72 -14.19
CA LEU A 217 -2.67 15.67 -13.04
C LEU A 217 -1.57 16.73 -13.08
N SER A 218 -1.06 17.06 -14.26
CA SER A 218 0.00 18.07 -14.41
C SER A 218 -0.47 19.48 -14.01
N GLN A 219 -1.77 19.74 -14.07
CA GLN A 219 -2.38 21.03 -13.69
C GLN A 219 -2.63 21.16 -12.19
N VAL A 220 -2.53 20.07 -11.42
CA VAL A 220 -2.72 20.10 -9.96
C VAL A 220 -1.44 20.59 -9.28
N GLU A 221 -1.57 21.48 -8.31
CA GLU A 221 -0.45 22.00 -7.53
C GLU A 221 -0.09 21.08 -6.35
N GLY A 222 1.19 20.73 -6.23
CA GLY A 222 1.75 19.92 -5.14
C GLY A 222 1.65 18.41 -5.36
N ASP A 223 2.74 17.69 -5.08
CA ASP A 223 2.81 16.24 -5.26
C ASP A 223 1.83 15.46 -4.35
N GLU A 224 1.58 15.95 -3.13
CA GLU A 224 0.61 15.32 -2.23
C GLU A 224 -0.82 15.36 -2.79
N ASN A 225 -1.22 16.49 -3.38
CA ASN A 225 -2.54 16.64 -3.99
C ASN A 225 -2.67 15.78 -5.25
N ARG A 226 -1.60 15.65 -6.05
CA ARG A 226 -1.54 14.75 -7.21
C ARG A 226 -1.69 13.29 -6.79
N MET A 227 -0.98 12.86 -5.74
CA MET A 227 -1.10 11.51 -5.18
C MET A 227 -2.52 11.24 -4.65
N ARG A 228 -3.12 12.24 -3.98
CA ARG A 228 -4.51 12.15 -3.52
C ARG A 228 -5.49 12.02 -4.68
N MET A 229 -5.32 12.77 -5.75
CA MET A 229 -6.16 12.72 -6.95
C MET A 229 -6.03 11.37 -7.69
N LEU A 230 -4.81 10.85 -7.85
CA LEU A 230 -4.57 9.53 -8.43
C LEU A 230 -5.35 8.43 -7.69
N ASN A 231 -5.25 8.42 -6.37
CA ASN A 231 -5.90 7.40 -5.55
C ASN A 231 -7.43 7.63 -5.48
N ARG A 232 -7.88 8.84 -5.11
CA ARG A 232 -9.30 9.09 -4.81
C ARG A 232 -10.18 9.37 -6.01
N ASN A 233 -9.67 10.12 -7.00
CA ASN A 233 -10.49 10.55 -8.13
C ASN A 233 -10.37 9.58 -9.29
N PHE A 234 -9.17 9.04 -9.53
CA PHE A 234 -8.92 8.15 -10.66
C PHE A 234 -8.99 6.66 -10.30
N GLY A 235 -8.93 6.31 -9.00
CA GLY A 235 -8.95 4.93 -8.53
C GLY A 235 -7.72 4.15 -8.97
N VAL A 236 -6.57 4.82 -9.10
CA VAL A 236 -5.34 4.21 -9.63
C VAL A 236 -4.37 3.89 -8.52
N SER A 237 -3.97 2.61 -8.46
CA SER A 237 -2.89 2.13 -7.60
C SER A 237 -1.55 2.20 -8.32
N LEU A 238 -0.53 2.66 -7.59
CA LEU A 238 0.85 2.67 -8.05
C LEU A 238 1.51 1.34 -7.70
N VAL A 239 2.25 0.77 -8.65
CA VAL A 239 2.91 -0.54 -8.50
C VAL A 239 4.41 -0.44 -8.73
N GLY A 240 5.17 -1.42 -8.23
CA GLY A 240 6.57 -1.58 -8.61
C GLY A 240 6.72 -2.00 -10.08
N ARG A 241 7.94 -1.96 -10.62
CA ARG A 241 8.24 -2.40 -12.01
C ARG A 241 7.64 -3.78 -12.33
N LYS A 242 7.69 -4.72 -11.39
CA LYS A 242 7.22 -6.10 -11.58
C LYS A 242 5.70 -6.30 -11.41
N GLY A 243 5.00 -5.29 -10.89
CA GLY A 243 3.54 -5.29 -10.75
C GLY A 243 2.83 -4.68 -11.96
N LEU A 244 3.56 -4.28 -13.01
CA LEU A 244 2.96 -3.76 -14.24
C LEU A 244 2.20 -4.87 -14.97
N SER A 245 1.00 -4.53 -15.46
CA SER A 245 0.15 -5.47 -16.20
C SER A 245 0.73 -5.80 -17.58
N SER A 246 0.31 -6.91 -18.19
CA SER A 246 0.71 -7.29 -19.56
C SER A 246 0.37 -6.21 -20.61
N ALA A 247 -0.68 -5.44 -20.39
CA ALA A 247 -1.03 -4.28 -21.22
C ALA A 247 -0.01 -3.15 -21.07
N ALA A 248 0.49 -2.90 -19.85
CA ALA A 248 1.54 -1.92 -19.62
C ALA A 248 2.90 -2.36 -20.21
N GLU A 249 3.22 -3.66 -20.18
CA GLU A 249 4.41 -4.19 -20.87
C GLU A 249 4.33 -4.00 -22.40
N SER A 250 3.16 -4.28 -22.98
CA SER A 250 2.92 -4.08 -24.42
C SER A 250 3.10 -2.61 -24.81
N LEU A 251 2.62 -1.69 -23.97
CA LEU A 251 2.82 -0.25 -24.16
C LEU A 251 4.31 0.12 -24.10
N ILE A 252 5.05 -0.41 -23.13
CA ILE A 252 6.50 -0.17 -23.03
C ILE A 252 7.20 -0.64 -24.31
N ALA A 253 6.87 -1.83 -24.82
CA ALA A 253 7.43 -2.35 -26.06
C ALA A 253 7.13 -1.44 -27.27
N ASN A 254 5.89 -0.96 -27.39
CA ASN A 254 5.50 -0.03 -28.45
C ASN A 254 6.28 1.29 -28.37
N ILE A 255 6.40 1.88 -27.17
CA ILE A 255 7.15 3.12 -26.96
C ILE A 255 8.64 2.94 -27.31
N LYS A 256 9.24 1.77 -27.00
CA LYS A 256 10.61 1.44 -27.41
C LYS A 256 10.77 1.44 -28.93
N LEU A 257 9.82 0.85 -29.66
CA LEU A 257 9.87 0.78 -31.12
C LEU A 257 9.71 2.17 -31.79
N SER A 258 8.92 3.06 -31.20
CA SER A 258 8.64 4.38 -31.78
C SER A 258 9.70 5.45 -31.46
N ARG A 259 10.71 5.15 -30.63
CA ARG A 259 11.78 6.09 -30.24
C ARG A 259 13.13 5.67 -30.86
N PRO A 260 13.59 6.32 -31.95
CA PRO A 260 14.74 5.84 -32.75
C PRO A 260 16.09 5.83 -32.02
N ASN A 261 16.28 6.64 -30.97
CA ASN A 261 17.55 6.71 -30.22
C ASN A 261 17.76 5.57 -29.21
N PHE A 262 16.89 4.56 -29.19
CA PHE A 262 16.98 3.48 -28.20
C PHE A 262 18.00 2.39 -28.56
N ASN A 263 18.27 2.18 -29.86
CA ASN A 263 19.14 1.09 -30.35
C ASN A 263 20.57 1.55 -30.73
N GLU A 264 20.87 2.84 -30.80
CA GLU A 264 22.19 3.32 -31.28
C GLU A 264 23.31 3.21 -30.24
N THR A 265 23.00 3.03 -28.95
CA THR A 265 24.03 2.93 -27.90
C THR A 265 24.68 1.55 -27.79
N GLU A 266 24.15 0.50 -28.45
CA GLU A 266 24.81 -0.82 -28.49
C GLU A 266 25.82 -0.96 -29.64
N ASN A 267 25.72 -0.17 -30.72
CA ASN A 267 26.60 -0.31 -31.90
C ASN A 267 27.80 0.66 -31.92
N GLY A 268 27.82 1.68 -31.05
CA GLY A 268 28.89 2.70 -31.03
C GLY A 268 30.20 2.27 -30.34
N LEU A 269 30.22 1.15 -29.61
CA LEU A 269 31.38 0.71 -28.81
C LEU A 269 32.22 -0.41 -29.46
N MET A 270 31.80 -0.94 -30.61
CA MET A 270 32.58 -1.93 -31.37
C MET A 270 33.41 -1.32 -32.51
N ALA A 271 33.17 -0.06 -32.90
CA ALA A 271 33.83 0.56 -34.05
C ALA A 271 35.15 1.31 -33.75
N GLU A 272 35.51 1.51 -32.47
CA GLU A 272 36.74 2.23 -32.09
C GLU A 272 37.91 1.34 -31.64
N LYS A 273 37.80 0.00 -31.78
CA LYS A 273 38.90 -0.93 -31.41
C LYS A 273 39.65 -1.57 -32.58
N GLU A 274 39.39 -1.17 -33.83
CA GLU A 274 40.13 -1.67 -35.00
C GLU A 274 41.08 -0.66 -35.65
N ASN A 275 41.33 0.51 -35.04
CA ASN A 275 42.37 1.44 -35.50
C ASN A 275 43.31 1.87 -34.35
N SER A 276 44.16 0.95 -33.91
CA SER A 276 45.49 1.24 -33.32
C SER A 276 46.39 0.03 -33.42
#